data_AF-A0A5K1GSW6-F1
#
_entry.id   AF-A0A5K1GSW6-F1
#
_cell.length_a   1.000
_cell.length_b   1.000
_cell.length_c   1.000
_cell.angle_alpha   90.00
_cell.angle_beta   90.00
_cell.angle_gamma   90.00
#
_symmetry.space_group_name_H-M   'P 1'
#
loop_
_entity.id
_entity.type
_entity.pdbx_description
1 polymer ?
#
loop_
_entity_poly.entity_id
_entity_poly.type
_entity_poly.pdbx_seq_one_letter_code
_entity_poly.pdbx_strand_id
1 'polypeptide(L)'
;MANQQAIPEGDSYSTTTASTKSSFDNLNLPFSGQISSVILAPTSLQHFLSIKLSSHNYLLWESQFIPMLKSYNMMRYIDGSFKCPDEFLPSEDGKITILNPAFLEWHRGDQLLLSWIISSLSEVVHSQVVGLDSSYKVWTTIKRIYAAQSRAKVQQLKSALQNLKKGNESITTYFHKAKDVAHQLAMASKPVVEEDLVMNIISGLPTDEYGTLKVSLRTRVDPINLEELYSLLLVQESEISKLGNVEDPSAYVAH
;
A
#
# COMPACT_ATOMS: atom_id res chain seq x y z
N MET A 1 -35.12 -10.44 83.17
CA MET A 1 -36.13 -11.51 83.11
C MET A 1 -37.44 -10.84 82.70
N ALA A 2 -38.19 -11.45 81.77
CA ALA A 2 -39.21 -10.86 80.85
C ALA A 2 -38.55 -10.21 79.60
N ASN A 3 -38.33 -10.90 78.48
CA ASN A 3 -39.25 -11.47 77.46
C ASN A 3 -40.37 -10.50 77.04
N GLN A 4 -40.80 -10.35 75.78
CA GLN A 4 -40.39 -10.70 74.41
C GLN A 4 -41.68 -10.45 73.59
N GLN A 5 -41.63 -9.76 72.46
CA GLN A 5 -42.63 -9.73 71.35
C GLN A 5 -42.47 -8.40 70.57
N ALA A 6 -42.64 -8.28 69.26
CA ALA A 6 -43.15 -9.18 68.23
C ALA A 6 -42.62 -8.72 66.85
N ILE A 7 -42.64 -9.64 65.90
CA ILE A 7 -42.49 -9.43 64.46
C ILE A 7 -43.78 -8.75 63.93
N PRO A 8 -43.69 -7.96 62.84
CA PRO A 8 -44.71 -8.08 61.82
C PRO A 8 -44.17 -8.28 60.39
N GLU A 9 -45.09 -8.75 59.57
CA GLU A 9 -45.02 -9.25 58.22
C GLU A 9 -44.73 -8.17 57.15
N GLY A 10 -44.28 -8.66 55.97
CA GLY A 10 -44.73 -8.21 54.65
C GLY A 10 -44.44 -6.78 54.21
N ASP A 11 -43.63 -6.60 53.15
CA ASP A 11 -44.19 -6.31 51.83
C ASP A 11 -43.14 -5.99 50.75
N SER A 12 -43.42 -6.57 49.58
CA SER A 12 -43.23 -6.02 48.23
C SER A 12 -41.83 -5.64 47.70
N TYR A 13 -41.51 -6.28 46.58
CA TYR A 13 -40.45 -5.92 45.64
C TYR A 13 -40.67 -4.51 45.05
N SER A 14 -39.59 -3.72 44.97
CA SER A 14 -39.44 -2.69 43.92
C SER A 14 -37.96 -2.41 43.63
N THR A 15 -37.64 -2.58 42.36
CA THR A 15 -36.39 -2.29 41.66
C THR A 15 -35.88 -0.88 41.92
N THR A 16 -34.60 -0.71 42.25
CA THR A 16 -33.92 0.59 42.23
C THR A 16 -32.64 0.50 41.40
N THR A 17 -32.62 1.24 40.29
CA THR A 17 -31.44 1.62 39.51
C THR A 17 -30.64 2.66 40.29
N ALA A 18 -29.35 2.44 40.49
CA ALA A 18 -28.44 3.41 41.11
C ALA A 18 -27.38 3.87 40.11
N SER A 19 -27.49 5.14 39.74
CA SER A 19 -26.48 5.97 39.08
C SER A 19 -25.43 6.39 40.11
N THR A 20 -24.14 6.13 39.84
CA THR A 20 -23.03 6.65 40.66
C THR A 20 -22.32 7.77 39.93
N LYS A 21 -22.42 8.97 40.52
CA LYS A 21 -21.68 10.18 40.14
C LYS A 21 -20.22 10.10 40.58
N SER A 22 -19.39 10.77 39.80
CA SER A 22 -17.95 10.98 39.91
C SER A 22 -17.48 11.67 41.20
N SER A 23 -16.37 11.20 41.75
CA SER A 23 -15.45 12.01 42.57
C SER A 23 -14.08 11.98 41.92
N PHE A 24 -13.68 13.11 41.32
CA PHE A 24 -12.30 13.42 41.00
C PHE A 24 -11.87 14.54 41.93
N ASP A 25 -11.12 14.21 42.98
CA ASP A 25 -10.36 15.20 43.73
C ASP A 25 -8.94 14.69 43.97
N ASN A 26 -8.03 15.36 43.26
CA ASN A 26 -6.72 15.83 43.70
C ASN A 26 -5.68 14.82 44.24
N LEU A 27 -4.74 14.47 43.36
CA LEU A 27 -3.34 14.25 43.73
C LEU A 27 -2.44 15.04 42.78
N ASN A 28 -1.99 16.20 43.24
CA ASN A 28 -0.94 17.00 42.62
C ASN A 28 0.40 16.53 43.23
N LEU A 29 1.31 15.99 42.41
CA LEU A 29 2.68 15.62 42.80
C LEU A 29 3.69 16.33 41.88
N PRO A 30 4.89 16.68 42.40
CA PRO A 30 5.79 17.64 41.76
C PRO A 30 6.53 17.01 40.59
N PHE A 31 6.50 17.69 39.43
CA PHE A 31 7.21 17.29 38.23
C PHE A 31 8.68 17.72 38.33
N SER A 32 9.58 16.78 38.56
CA SER A 32 11.01 16.95 38.27
C SER A 32 11.62 15.61 37.86
N GLY A 33 12.29 15.60 36.71
CA GLY A 33 13.24 14.56 36.33
C GLY A 33 12.79 13.62 35.20
N GLN A 34 13.33 13.89 34.00
CA GLN A 34 13.53 12.97 32.87
C GLN A 34 12.29 12.30 32.26
N ILE A 35 11.78 12.91 31.17
CA ILE A 35 10.92 12.20 30.22
C ILE A 35 11.81 11.20 29.47
N SER A 36 11.89 9.96 29.98
CA SER A 36 12.32 8.84 29.16
C SER A 36 11.34 8.73 27.99
N SER A 37 11.81 8.95 26.76
CA SER A 37 10.96 8.85 25.57
C SER A 37 10.65 7.38 25.30
N VAL A 38 9.69 6.83 26.04
CA VAL A 38 9.15 5.51 25.77
C VAL A 38 8.53 5.57 24.38
N ILE A 39 9.23 5.04 23.38
CA ILE A 39 8.66 4.75 22.07
C ILE A 39 7.57 3.72 22.33
N LEU A 40 6.32 4.17 22.41
CA LEU A 40 5.14 3.32 22.43
C LEU A 40 5.13 2.58 21.09
N ALA A 41 5.47 1.29 21.11
CA ALA A 41 5.29 0.44 19.95
C ALA A 41 3.78 0.46 19.60
N PRO A 42 3.42 0.63 18.31
CA PRO A 42 2.02 0.59 17.90
C PRO A 42 1.41 -0.74 18.34
N THR A 43 0.22 -0.66 18.94
CA THR A 43 -0.53 -1.83 19.43
C THR A 43 -0.87 -2.83 18.32
N SER A 44 -0.74 -2.46 17.04
CA SER A 44 -0.69 -3.40 15.91
C SER A 44 -0.15 -2.75 14.62
N LEU A 45 1.07 -3.13 14.21
CA LEU A 45 1.67 -2.78 12.91
C LEU A 45 0.82 -3.19 11.71
N GLN A 46 0.04 -4.26 11.87
CA GLN A 46 -0.83 -4.81 10.83
C GLN A 46 -1.88 -3.80 10.35
N HIS A 47 -2.28 -2.84 11.20
CA HIS A 47 -3.19 -1.78 10.79
C HIS A 47 -2.52 -0.68 9.96
N PHE A 48 -1.21 -0.48 10.13
CA PHE A 48 -0.45 0.53 9.38
C PHE A 48 0.10 -0.01 8.06
N LEU A 49 0.37 -1.32 7.99
CA LEU A 49 0.98 -1.98 6.84
C LEU A 49 0.10 -3.11 6.34
N SER A 50 -0.94 -2.74 5.59
CA SER A 50 -1.84 -3.71 4.94
C SER A 50 -1.13 -4.56 3.86
N ILE A 51 0.01 -4.10 3.35
CA ILE A 51 0.68 -4.69 2.20
C ILE A 51 2.06 -5.22 2.60
N LYS A 52 2.30 -6.50 2.36
CA LYS A 52 3.63 -7.10 2.47
C LYS A 52 4.46 -6.78 1.22
N LEU A 53 5.73 -6.41 1.43
CA LEU A 53 6.67 -6.19 0.35
C LEU A 53 6.92 -7.50 -0.41
N SER A 54 6.78 -7.42 -1.73
CA SER A 54 7.06 -8.45 -2.72
C SER A 54 7.94 -7.84 -3.84
N SER A 55 8.29 -8.65 -4.84
CA SER A 55 9.09 -8.19 -5.98
C SER A 55 8.41 -7.15 -6.88
N HIS A 56 7.09 -6.94 -6.74
CA HIS A 56 6.31 -6.15 -7.70
C HIS A 56 5.69 -4.88 -7.11
N ASN A 57 5.73 -4.69 -5.80
CA ASN A 57 4.99 -3.63 -5.11
C ASN A 57 5.88 -2.75 -4.23
N TYR A 58 7.20 -2.71 -4.47
CA TYR A 58 8.14 -1.92 -3.67
C TYR A 58 7.73 -0.45 -3.55
N LEU A 59 7.34 0.21 -4.65
CA LEU A 59 6.93 1.62 -4.60
C LEU A 59 5.67 1.84 -3.76
N LEU A 60 4.73 0.90 -3.82
CA LEU A 60 3.50 0.95 -3.03
C LEU A 60 3.79 0.71 -1.55
N TRP A 61 4.60 -0.31 -1.23
CA TRP A 61 5.06 -0.58 0.13
C TRP A 61 5.85 0.61 0.71
N GLU A 62 6.81 1.15 -0.03
CA GLU A 62 7.62 2.31 0.40
C GLU A 62 6.73 3.53 0.66
N SER A 63 5.69 3.74 -0.17
CA SER A 63 4.73 4.84 0.02
C SER A 63 3.89 4.74 1.29
N GLN A 64 3.65 3.52 1.81
CA GLN A 64 2.97 3.31 3.11
C GLN A 64 3.95 3.36 4.29
N PHE A 65 5.14 2.78 4.11
CA PHE A 65 6.11 2.62 5.19
C PHE A 65 6.79 3.94 5.57
N ILE A 66 7.17 4.77 4.59
CA ILE A 66 7.86 6.05 4.85
C ILE A 66 7.05 7.02 5.73
N PRO A 67 5.75 7.29 5.48
CA PRO A 67 4.95 8.11 6.37
C PRO A 67 4.89 7.59 7.81
N MET A 68 4.79 6.27 7.98
CA MET A 68 4.84 5.64 9.31
C MET A 68 6.19 5.90 9.99
N LEU A 69 7.32 5.73 9.30
CA LEU A 69 8.62 6.03 9.90
C LEU A 69 8.79 7.50 10.28
N LYS A 70 8.22 8.41 9.48
CA LYS A 70 8.21 9.84 9.80
C LYS A 70 7.37 10.13 11.05
N SER A 71 6.20 9.52 11.21
CA SER A 71 5.35 9.76 12.38
C SER A 71 5.99 9.30 13.69
N TYR A 72 6.81 8.25 13.66
CA TYR A 72 7.54 7.73 14.84
C TYR A 72 8.97 8.27 14.98
N ASN A 73 9.38 9.25 14.15
CA ASN A 73 10.75 9.78 14.11
C ASN A 73 11.85 8.69 13.94
N MET A 74 11.55 7.66 13.17
CA MET A 74 12.43 6.51 12.94
C MET A 74 13.24 6.61 11.64
N MET A 75 12.95 7.60 10.78
CA MET A 75 13.70 7.84 9.54
C MET A 75 15.22 7.93 9.77
N ARG A 76 15.63 8.51 10.90
CA ARG A 76 17.02 8.72 11.29
C ARG A 76 17.87 7.43 11.38
N TYR A 77 17.23 6.27 11.60
CA TYR A 77 17.91 4.98 11.66
C TYR A 77 18.24 4.43 10.27
N ILE A 78 17.45 4.77 9.23
CA ILE A 78 17.61 4.22 7.87
C ILE A 78 18.30 5.18 6.89
N ASP A 79 18.36 6.48 7.21
CA ASP A 79 19.06 7.49 6.41
C ASP A 79 20.56 7.62 6.78
N GLY A 80 21.00 6.96 7.85
CA GLY A 80 22.39 6.98 8.32
C GLY A 80 22.78 8.24 9.11
N SER A 81 21.83 9.14 9.40
CA SER A 81 22.08 10.34 10.21
C SER A 81 22.29 10.01 11.69
N PHE A 82 21.65 8.95 12.19
CA PHE A 82 21.77 8.52 13.59
C PHE A 82 22.74 7.35 13.73
N LYS A 83 24.02 7.66 13.86
CA LYS A 83 25.09 6.66 14.02
C LYS A 83 24.98 5.92 15.35
N CYS A 84 25.29 4.62 15.32
CA CYS A 84 25.37 3.79 16.51
C CYS A 84 26.45 4.34 17.47
N PRO A 85 26.11 4.68 18.73
CA PRO A 85 27.08 5.04 19.75
C PRO A 85 27.99 3.85 20.11
N ASP A 86 29.16 4.14 20.66
CA ASP A 86 30.04 3.08 21.18
C ASP A 86 29.33 2.32 22.30
N GLU A 87 29.42 0.98 22.25
CA GLU A 87 28.76 0.09 23.21
C GLU A 87 29.31 0.30 24.64
N PHE A 88 30.61 0.55 24.75
CA PHE A 88 31.27 0.74 26.04
C PHE A 88 31.96 2.09 26.11
N LEU A 89 31.79 2.77 27.25
CA LEU A 89 32.53 3.98 27.59
C LEU A 89 33.67 3.63 28.55
N PRO A 90 34.83 4.31 28.44
CA PRO A 90 35.89 4.18 29.43
C PRO A 90 35.42 4.78 30.77
N SER A 91 35.55 4.01 31.86
CA SER A 91 35.37 4.54 33.22
C SER A 91 36.51 5.50 33.59
N GLU A 92 36.30 6.36 34.60
CA GLU A 92 37.27 7.36 35.08
C GLU A 92 38.66 6.76 35.42
N ASP A 93 38.71 5.47 35.79
CA ASP A 93 39.93 4.74 36.10
C ASP A 93 40.59 4.02 34.90
N GLY A 94 40.00 4.10 33.70
CA GLY A 94 40.48 3.48 32.45
C GLY A 94 40.48 1.94 32.42
N LYS A 95 40.13 1.27 33.54
CA LYS A 95 40.19 -0.19 33.72
C LYS A 95 38.83 -0.90 33.59
N ILE A 96 37.72 -0.17 33.78
CA ILE A 96 36.36 -0.72 33.74
C ILE A 96 35.64 -0.11 32.54
N THR A 97 35.07 -0.96 31.70
CA THR A 97 34.18 -0.55 30.61
C THR A 97 32.74 -0.50 31.14
N ILE A 98 32.10 0.67 31.02
CA ILE A 98 30.70 0.85 31.41
C ILE A 98 29.85 0.80 30.13
N LEU A 99 28.76 0.02 30.17
CA LEU A 99 27.81 -0.06 29.07
C LEU A 99 27.16 1.32 28.83
N ASN A 100 27.22 1.80 27.60
CA ASN A 100 26.72 3.11 27.22
C ASN A 100 25.18 3.13 27.19
N PRO A 101 24.49 3.94 28.03
CA PRO A 101 23.04 4.06 27.97
C PRO A 101 22.52 4.55 26.61
N ALA A 102 23.31 5.37 25.90
CA ALA A 102 22.95 5.86 24.58
C ALA A 102 22.99 4.73 23.53
N PHE A 103 23.93 3.79 23.65
CA PHE A 103 23.95 2.59 22.80
C PHE A 103 22.69 1.75 23.02
N LEU A 104 22.30 1.52 24.27
CA LEU A 104 21.10 0.74 24.59
C LEU A 104 19.82 1.35 24.00
N GLU A 105 19.63 2.66 24.15
CA GLU A 105 18.45 3.33 23.60
C GLU A 105 18.48 3.37 22.06
N TRP A 106 19.66 3.57 21.47
CA TRP A 106 19.84 3.48 20.02
C TRP A 106 19.46 2.07 19.53
N HIS A 107 20.04 1.03 20.14
CA HIS A 107 19.87 -0.36 19.76
C HIS A 107 18.41 -0.80 19.91
N ARG A 108 17.74 -0.41 21.00
CA ARG A 108 16.30 -0.67 21.19
C ARG A 108 15.45 -0.11 20.04
N GLY A 109 15.71 1.12 19.61
CA GLY A 109 15.00 1.74 18.49
C GLY A 109 15.32 1.10 17.15
N ASP A 110 16.59 0.76 16.89
CA ASP A 110 17.00 0.05 15.67
C ASP A 110 16.36 -1.34 15.57
N GLN A 111 16.36 -2.12 16.67
CA GLN A 111 15.77 -3.45 16.70
C GLN A 111 14.24 -3.42 16.60
N LEU A 112 13.59 -2.41 17.19
CA LEU A 112 12.16 -2.19 17.00
C LEU A 112 11.86 -1.92 15.52
N LEU A 113 12.59 -1.02 14.88
CA LEU A 113 12.41 -0.75 13.46
C LEU A 113 12.72 -1.98 12.58
N LEU A 114 13.77 -2.73 12.91
CA LEU A 114 14.11 -3.96 12.22
C LEU A 114 12.95 -4.96 12.28
N SER A 115 12.34 -5.14 13.45
CA SER A 115 11.15 -5.99 13.60
C SER A 115 9.99 -5.52 12.73
N TRP A 116 9.78 -4.21 12.60
CA TRP A 116 8.73 -3.63 11.74
C TRP A 116 9.01 -3.92 10.29
N ILE A 117 10.24 -3.67 9.83
CA ILE A 117 10.65 -3.94 8.44
C ILE A 117 10.43 -5.42 8.14
N ILE A 118 10.99 -6.34 8.95
CA ILE A 118 10.88 -7.79 8.76
C ILE A 118 9.40 -8.24 8.72
N SER A 119 8.57 -7.75 9.65
CA SER A 119 7.14 -8.10 9.69
C SER A 119 6.36 -7.69 8.43
N SER A 120 6.86 -6.67 7.73
CA SER A 120 6.27 -6.15 6.50
C SER A 120 6.76 -6.84 5.23
N LEU A 121 7.67 -7.81 5.34
CA LEU A 121 8.20 -8.53 4.18
C LEU A 121 7.36 -9.78 3.87
N SER A 122 7.24 -10.11 2.59
CA SER A 122 6.91 -11.48 2.18
C SER A 122 8.08 -12.41 2.49
N GLU A 123 7.81 -13.71 2.59
CA GLU A 123 8.82 -14.73 2.89
C GLU A 123 9.98 -14.71 1.88
N VAL A 124 9.68 -14.50 0.60
CA VAL A 124 10.67 -14.41 -0.48
C VAL A 124 11.59 -13.19 -0.31
N VAL A 125 11.07 -12.05 0.17
CA VAL A 125 11.90 -10.86 0.38
C VAL A 125 12.68 -10.98 1.69
N HIS A 126 12.08 -11.56 2.73
CA HIS A 126 12.74 -11.79 4.01
C HIS A 126 13.98 -12.69 3.82
N SER A 127 13.88 -13.78 3.05
CA SER A 127 15.02 -14.68 2.83
C SER A 127 16.26 -14.00 2.24
N GLN A 128 16.10 -12.88 1.53
CA GLN A 128 17.20 -12.11 0.93
C GLN A 128 17.95 -11.21 1.93
N VAL A 129 17.37 -10.96 3.09
CA VAL A 129 17.92 -10.07 4.13
C VAL A 129 18.21 -10.80 5.44
N VAL A 130 18.07 -12.13 5.46
CA VAL A 130 18.44 -12.97 6.60
C VAL A 130 19.91 -12.77 6.95
N GLY A 131 20.21 -12.63 8.24
CA GLY A 131 21.56 -12.40 8.76
C GLY A 131 21.96 -10.92 8.85
N LEU A 132 21.14 -10.00 8.36
CA LEU A 132 21.31 -8.56 8.62
C LEU A 132 20.71 -8.20 9.99
N ASP A 133 21.52 -7.56 10.82
CA ASP A 133 21.27 -7.29 12.24
C ASP A 133 20.82 -5.85 12.55
N SER A 134 20.76 -4.98 11.54
CA SER A 134 20.37 -3.58 11.71
C SER A 134 19.33 -3.17 10.66
N SER A 135 18.40 -2.33 11.09
CA SER A 135 17.36 -1.75 10.24
C SER A 135 17.95 -1.01 9.03
N TYR A 136 19.07 -0.31 9.21
CA TYR A 136 19.79 0.37 8.13
C TYR A 136 20.26 -0.59 7.03
N LYS A 137 20.90 -1.70 7.41
CA LYS A 137 21.42 -2.70 6.47
C LYS A 137 20.29 -3.35 5.67
N VAL A 138 19.19 -3.71 6.34
CA VAL A 138 18.01 -4.29 5.70
C VAL A 138 17.37 -3.30 4.74
N TRP A 139 17.09 -2.08 5.21
CA TRP A 139 16.44 -1.04 4.41
C TRP A 139 17.24 -0.70 3.14
N THR A 140 18.55 -0.48 3.28
CA THR A 140 19.43 -0.16 2.15
C THR A 140 19.55 -1.32 1.17
N THR A 141 19.57 -2.56 1.65
CA THR A 141 19.58 -3.76 0.80
C THR A 141 18.29 -3.89 -0.01
N ILE A 142 17.13 -3.76 0.64
CA ILE A 142 15.82 -3.78 -0.02
C ILE A 142 15.75 -2.69 -1.09
N LYS A 143 16.09 -1.46 -0.73
CA LYS A 143 16.10 -0.31 -1.66
C LYS A 143 17.02 -0.56 -2.85
N ARG A 144 18.22 -1.10 -2.62
CA ARG A 144 19.18 -1.43 -3.68
C ARG A 144 18.63 -2.48 -4.66
N ILE A 145 17.97 -3.52 -4.15
CA ILE A 145 17.41 -4.61 -4.98
C ILE A 145 16.23 -4.11 -5.79
N TYR A 146 15.26 -3.46 -5.14
CA TYR A 146 13.94 -3.24 -5.74
C TYR A 146 13.71 -1.84 -6.33
N ALA A 147 14.46 -0.80 -5.92
CA ALA A 147 14.17 0.56 -6.40
C ALA A 147 14.51 0.77 -7.88
N ALA A 148 15.62 0.20 -8.36
CA ALA A 148 15.97 0.27 -9.79
C ALA A 148 15.02 -0.56 -10.64
N GLN A 149 14.74 -1.80 -10.22
CA GLN A 149 13.82 -2.71 -10.90
C GLN A 149 12.41 -2.12 -11.00
N SER A 150 11.90 -1.53 -9.92
CA SER A 150 10.56 -0.93 -9.92
C SER A 150 10.46 0.26 -10.88
N ARG A 151 11.47 1.12 -10.92
CA ARG A 151 11.53 2.24 -11.87
C ARG A 151 11.57 1.75 -13.31
N ALA A 152 12.39 0.75 -13.60
CA ALA A 152 12.47 0.14 -14.93
C ALA A 152 11.13 -0.51 -15.32
N LYS A 153 10.47 -1.21 -14.40
CA LYS A 153 9.15 -1.84 -14.63
C LYS A 153 8.07 -0.79 -14.91
N VAL A 154 8.02 0.30 -14.15
CA VAL A 154 7.12 1.43 -14.42
C VAL A 154 7.34 1.96 -15.83
N GLN A 155 8.60 2.19 -16.22
CA GLN A 155 8.91 2.70 -17.56
C GLN A 155 8.49 1.71 -18.65
N GLN A 156 8.79 0.42 -18.45
CA GLN A 156 8.39 -0.65 -19.36
C GLN A 156 6.86 -0.70 -19.53
N LEU A 157 6.11 -0.61 -18.43
CA LEU A 157 4.64 -0.64 -18.47
C LEU A 157 4.06 0.59 -19.16
N LYS A 158 4.61 1.78 -18.92
CA LYS A 158 4.21 3.01 -19.63
C LYS A 158 4.45 2.88 -21.13
N SER A 159 5.63 2.39 -21.53
CA SER A 159 5.94 2.13 -22.93
C SER A 159 5.05 1.05 -23.52
N ALA A 160 4.71 0.00 -22.76
CA ALA A 160 3.81 -1.06 -23.21
C ALA A 160 2.39 -0.51 -23.45
N LEU A 161 1.88 0.37 -22.57
CA LEU A 161 0.57 0.98 -22.73
C LEU A 161 0.51 1.90 -23.97
N GLN A 162 1.51 2.76 -24.14
CA GLN A 162 1.58 3.70 -25.27
C GLN A 162 1.71 3.02 -26.63
N ASN A 163 2.43 1.89 -26.66
CA ASN A 163 2.65 1.14 -27.89
C ASN A 163 1.66 -0.02 -28.06
N LEU A 164 0.68 -0.16 -27.17
CA LEU A 164 -0.28 -1.25 -27.24
C LEU A 164 -1.14 -1.10 -28.51
N LYS A 165 -1.08 -2.09 -29.38
CA LYS A 165 -1.91 -2.18 -30.60
C LYS A 165 -2.86 -3.36 -30.49
N LYS A 166 -4.06 -3.23 -31.06
CA LYS A 166 -5.00 -4.35 -31.21
C LYS A 166 -4.40 -5.47 -32.06
N GLY A 167 -3.75 -5.09 -33.17
CA GLY A 167 -3.27 -6.06 -34.17
C GLY A 167 -4.42 -6.96 -34.66
N ASN A 168 -4.14 -8.25 -34.79
CA ASN A 168 -5.11 -9.26 -35.24
C ASN A 168 -5.94 -9.87 -34.09
N GLU A 169 -5.82 -9.32 -32.87
CA GLU A 169 -6.55 -9.83 -31.70
C GLU A 169 -7.98 -9.25 -31.65
N SER A 170 -8.86 -9.91 -30.90
CA SER A 170 -10.22 -9.39 -30.65
C SER A 170 -10.18 -8.14 -29.77
N ILE A 171 -11.21 -7.27 -29.91
CA ILE A 171 -11.41 -6.10 -29.05
C ILE A 171 -11.38 -6.49 -27.57
N THR A 172 -12.05 -7.58 -27.19
CA THR A 172 -12.08 -8.09 -25.82
C THR A 172 -10.68 -8.35 -25.27
N THR A 173 -9.85 -9.06 -26.04
CA THR A 173 -8.48 -9.41 -25.62
C THR A 173 -7.62 -8.16 -25.49
N TYR A 174 -7.69 -7.29 -26.49
CA TYR A 174 -6.97 -6.02 -26.52
C TYR A 174 -7.35 -5.11 -25.35
N PHE A 175 -8.64 -4.95 -25.08
CA PHE A 175 -9.17 -4.10 -24.02
C PHE A 175 -8.75 -4.59 -22.64
N HIS A 176 -8.82 -5.90 -22.38
CA HIS A 176 -8.33 -6.48 -21.13
C HIS A 176 -6.82 -6.26 -20.95
N LYS A 177 -6.00 -6.45 -21.99
CA LYS A 177 -4.56 -6.15 -21.92
C LYS A 177 -4.30 -4.69 -21.53
N ALA A 178 -5.05 -3.75 -22.08
CA ALA A 178 -4.92 -2.34 -21.71
C ALA A 178 -5.25 -2.10 -20.22
N LYS A 179 -6.35 -2.69 -19.72
CA LYS A 179 -6.73 -2.62 -18.30
C LYS A 179 -5.70 -3.28 -17.38
N ASP A 180 -5.14 -4.42 -17.78
CA ASP A 180 -4.14 -5.14 -17.00
C ASP A 180 -2.85 -4.33 -16.87
N VAL A 181 -2.40 -3.69 -17.94
CA VAL A 181 -1.23 -2.80 -17.90
C VAL A 181 -1.51 -1.57 -17.02
N ALA A 182 -2.68 -0.96 -17.13
CA ALA A 182 -3.09 0.16 -16.28
C ALA A 182 -3.18 -0.23 -14.80
N HIS A 183 -3.70 -1.43 -14.51
CA HIS A 183 -3.76 -1.98 -13.15
C HIS A 183 -2.35 -2.20 -12.58
N GLN A 184 -1.44 -2.80 -13.35
CA GLN A 184 -0.05 -2.98 -12.93
C GLN A 184 0.66 -1.63 -12.68
N LEU A 185 0.36 -0.61 -13.47
CA LEU A 185 0.84 0.76 -13.24
C LEU A 185 0.29 1.35 -11.93
N ALA A 186 -0.99 1.13 -11.63
CA ALA A 186 -1.58 1.53 -10.35
C ALA A 186 -0.91 0.81 -9.16
N MET A 187 -0.67 -0.51 -9.26
CA MET A 187 0.06 -1.28 -8.24
C MET A 187 1.50 -0.78 -8.06
N ALA A 188 2.12 -0.23 -9.11
CA ALA A 188 3.44 0.39 -9.05
C ALA A 188 3.41 1.86 -8.59
N SER A 189 2.32 2.31 -7.97
CA SER A 189 2.13 3.68 -7.47
C SER A 189 2.18 4.75 -8.59
N LYS A 190 1.71 4.38 -9.78
CA LYS A 190 1.60 5.24 -10.97
C LYS A 190 0.26 5.02 -11.68
N PRO A 191 -0.89 5.31 -11.03
CA PRO A 191 -2.20 5.10 -11.64
C PRO A 191 -2.33 5.90 -12.95
N VAL A 192 -3.02 5.31 -13.93
CA VAL A 192 -3.35 5.94 -15.21
C VAL A 192 -4.71 6.60 -15.07
N VAL A 193 -4.82 7.87 -15.45
CA VAL A 193 -6.12 8.56 -15.49
C VAL A 193 -7.00 7.89 -16.53
N GLU A 194 -8.30 7.74 -16.25
CA GLU A 194 -9.21 7.03 -17.15
C GLU A 194 -9.22 7.62 -18.57
N GLU A 195 -9.22 8.96 -18.68
CA GLU A 195 -9.14 9.67 -19.96
C GLU A 195 -7.86 9.33 -20.75
N ASP A 196 -6.71 9.28 -20.07
CA ASP A 196 -5.45 8.86 -20.69
C ASP A 196 -5.53 7.40 -21.16
N LEU A 197 -6.13 6.51 -20.36
CA LEU A 197 -6.29 5.11 -20.72
C LEU A 197 -7.18 4.96 -21.96
N VAL A 198 -8.32 5.66 -22.00
CA VAL A 198 -9.22 5.75 -23.16
C VAL A 198 -8.45 6.20 -24.40
N MET A 199 -7.68 7.29 -24.30
CA MET A 199 -6.91 7.82 -25.43
C MET A 199 -5.82 6.86 -25.92
N ASN A 200 -5.17 6.13 -25.01
CA ASN A 200 -4.21 5.08 -25.36
C ASN A 200 -4.90 3.93 -26.10
N ILE A 201 -6.07 3.49 -25.62
CA ILE A 201 -6.88 2.44 -26.28
C ILE A 201 -7.29 2.87 -27.69
N ILE A 202 -7.85 4.07 -27.85
CA ILE A 202 -8.26 4.60 -29.17
C ILE A 202 -7.05 4.69 -30.12
N SER A 203 -5.88 5.08 -29.61
CA SER A 203 -4.67 5.24 -30.41
C SER A 203 -4.03 3.91 -30.83
N GLY A 204 -4.35 2.82 -30.13
CA GLY A 204 -3.90 1.47 -30.47
C GLY A 204 -4.77 0.73 -31.49
N LEU A 205 -5.94 1.28 -31.83
CA LEU A 205 -6.83 0.69 -32.83
C LEU A 205 -6.30 0.89 -34.28
N PRO A 206 -6.46 -0.10 -35.17
CA PRO A 206 -6.15 0.01 -36.59
C PRO A 206 -6.94 1.16 -37.24
N THR A 207 -6.28 2.01 -38.03
CA THR A 207 -6.91 3.21 -38.61
C THR A 207 -7.76 2.90 -39.84
N ASP A 208 -7.41 1.83 -40.55
CA ASP A 208 -8.15 1.27 -41.68
C ASP A 208 -9.56 0.81 -41.28
N GLU A 209 -9.68 0.01 -40.22
CA GLU A 209 -10.96 -0.57 -39.79
C GLU A 209 -11.76 0.35 -38.84
N TYR A 210 -11.06 1.11 -37.97
CA TYR A 210 -11.68 1.90 -36.90
C TYR A 210 -11.56 3.41 -37.12
N GLY A 211 -11.13 3.88 -38.29
CA GLY A 211 -10.84 5.30 -38.57
C GLY A 211 -11.99 6.25 -38.20
N THR A 212 -13.20 5.97 -38.66
CA THR A 212 -14.39 6.79 -38.39
C THR A 212 -14.72 6.85 -36.91
N LEU A 213 -14.68 5.70 -36.21
CA LEU A 213 -14.92 5.63 -34.78
C LEU A 213 -13.86 6.41 -34.00
N LYS A 214 -12.58 6.31 -34.38
CA LYS A 214 -11.48 7.07 -33.75
C LYS A 214 -11.68 8.58 -33.87
N VAL A 215 -12.11 9.06 -35.04
CA VAL A 215 -12.40 10.49 -35.24
C VAL A 215 -13.57 10.91 -34.36
N SER A 216 -14.69 10.18 -34.43
CA SER A 216 -15.90 10.45 -33.64
C SER A 216 -15.60 10.53 -32.13
N LEU A 217 -14.85 9.57 -31.60
CA LEU A 217 -14.47 9.53 -30.18
C LEU A 217 -13.52 10.67 -29.77
N ARG A 218 -12.63 11.12 -30.66
CA ARG A 218 -11.69 12.22 -30.37
C ARG A 218 -12.32 13.61 -30.46
N THR A 219 -13.34 13.77 -31.30
CA THR A 219 -14.06 15.04 -31.47
C THR A 219 -15.24 15.19 -30.51
N ARG A 220 -15.53 14.15 -29.72
CA ARG A 220 -16.62 14.14 -28.75
C ARG A 220 -16.37 15.21 -27.68
N VAL A 221 -17.41 15.96 -27.35
CA VAL A 221 -17.35 17.04 -26.34
C VAL A 221 -17.38 16.47 -24.92
N ASP A 222 -18.21 15.45 -24.68
CA ASP A 222 -18.31 14.80 -23.38
C ASP A 222 -17.31 13.64 -23.26
N PRO A 223 -16.58 13.53 -22.13
CA PRO A 223 -15.65 12.45 -21.90
C PRO A 223 -16.38 11.10 -21.86
N ILE A 224 -15.88 10.14 -22.63
CA ILE A 224 -16.38 8.77 -22.65
C ILE A 224 -15.75 7.96 -21.51
N ASN A 225 -16.55 7.19 -20.80
CA ASN A 225 -16.05 6.25 -19.80
C ASN A 225 -15.62 4.92 -20.45
N LEU A 226 -14.86 4.10 -19.72
CA LEU A 226 -14.33 2.84 -20.22
C LEU A 226 -15.41 1.82 -20.61
N GLU A 227 -16.55 1.79 -19.91
CA GLU A 227 -17.62 0.82 -20.18
C GLU A 227 -18.34 1.13 -21.49
N GLU A 228 -18.67 2.40 -21.70
CA GLU A 228 -19.27 2.89 -22.94
C GLU A 228 -18.30 2.69 -24.11
N LEU A 229 -17.02 3.03 -23.94
CA LEU A 229 -16.00 2.78 -24.96
C LEU A 229 -15.97 1.30 -25.35
N TYR A 230 -15.92 0.40 -24.37
CA TYR A 230 -15.87 -1.04 -24.62
C TYR A 230 -17.09 -1.52 -25.41
N SER A 231 -18.29 -1.05 -25.03
CA SER A 231 -19.53 -1.39 -25.73
C SER A 231 -19.51 -0.97 -27.21
N LEU A 232 -19.06 0.26 -27.50
CA LEU A 232 -18.98 0.78 -28.86
C LEU A 232 -17.97 0.02 -29.71
N LEU A 233 -16.83 -0.36 -29.11
CA LEU A 233 -15.81 -1.14 -29.79
C LEU A 233 -16.29 -2.54 -30.16
N LEU A 234 -17.08 -3.19 -29.30
CA LEU A 234 -17.68 -4.50 -29.60
C LEU A 234 -18.71 -4.41 -30.74
N VAL A 235 -19.54 -3.36 -30.75
CA VAL A 235 -20.49 -3.12 -31.84
C VAL A 235 -19.74 -2.96 -33.16
N GLN A 236 -18.71 -2.11 -33.18
CA GLN A 236 -17.88 -1.87 -34.37
C GLN A 236 -17.20 -3.16 -34.88
N GLU A 237 -16.62 -3.98 -33.99
CA GLU A 237 -15.98 -5.25 -34.36
C GLU A 237 -16.98 -6.21 -35.02
N SER A 238 -18.23 -6.24 -34.54
CA SER A 238 -19.29 -7.06 -35.13
C SER A 238 -19.70 -6.59 -36.53
N GLU A 239 -19.69 -5.28 -36.78
CA GLU A 239 -20.02 -4.70 -38.09
C GLU A 239 -18.92 -4.96 -39.11
N ILE A 240 -17.65 -4.77 -38.70
CA ILE A 240 -16.48 -5.09 -39.54
C ILE A 240 -16.48 -6.58 -39.92
N SER A 241 -16.75 -7.47 -38.96
CA SER A 241 -16.81 -8.91 -39.20
C SER A 241 -17.91 -9.31 -40.19
N LYS A 242 -19.05 -8.60 -40.19
CA LYS A 242 -20.14 -8.81 -41.16
C LYS A 242 -19.74 -8.35 -42.56
N LEU A 243 -19.09 -7.20 -42.68
CA LEU A 243 -18.66 -6.65 -43.97
C LEU A 243 -17.58 -7.52 -44.63
N GLY A 244 -16.62 -8.05 -43.86
CA GLY A 244 -15.58 -8.95 -44.38
C GLY A 244 -16.10 -10.30 -44.91
N ASN A 245 -17.28 -10.75 -44.47
CA ASN A 245 -17.90 -11.99 -44.97
C ASN A 245 -18.69 -11.82 -46.28
N VAL A 246 -18.95 -10.58 -46.72
CA VAL A 246 -19.75 -10.30 -47.94
C VAL A 246 -18.87 -10.22 -49.20
N GLU A 247 -17.56 -10.01 -49.06
CA GLU A 247 -16.63 -9.81 -50.18
C GLU A 247 -16.09 -11.09 -50.84
N ASP A 248 -16.55 -12.31 -50.48
CA ASP A 248 -16.14 -13.54 -51.17
C ASP A 248 -16.88 -13.69 -52.53
N PRO A 249 -16.24 -13.43 -53.69
CA PRO A 249 -16.93 -13.35 -54.98
C PRO A 249 -17.24 -14.72 -55.59
N SER A 250 -16.92 -15.82 -54.90
CA SER A 250 -17.03 -17.19 -55.43
C SER A 250 -18.49 -17.66 -55.63
N ALA A 251 -19.49 -16.95 -55.07
CA ALA A 251 -20.89 -17.36 -55.17
C ALA A 251 -21.61 -16.93 -56.47
N TYR A 252 -20.99 -16.13 -57.35
CA TYR A 252 -21.67 -15.54 -58.52
C TYR A 252 -21.36 -16.19 -59.88
N VAL A 253 -20.57 -17.28 -59.95
CA VAL A 253 -20.25 -17.94 -61.23
C VAL A 253 -20.64 -19.41 -61.20
N ALA A 254 -21.96 -19.70 -61.29
CA ALA A 254 -22.47 -20.97 -61.78
C ALA A 254 -23.96 -20.84 -62.17
N HIS A 255 -24.24 -20.31 -63.36
CA HIS A 255 -25.47 -20.57 -64.11
C HIS A 255 -25.13 -20.80 -65.57
#